data_AF-A0A017HLE6-F1
#
_entry.id   AF-A0A017HLE6-F1
#
_cell.length_a   1.000
_cell.length_b   1.000
_cell.length_c   1.000
_cell.angle_alpha   90.00
_cell.angle_beta   90.00
_cell.angle_gamma   90.00
#
_symmetry.space_group_name_H-M   'P 1'
#
loop_
_entity.id
_entity.type
_entity.pdbx_description
1 polymer ?
#
loop_
_entity_poly.entity_id
_entity_poly.type
_entity_poly.pdbx_seq_one_letter_code
_entity_poly.pdbx_strand_id
1 'polypeptide(L)' 'MLVAQGAEVADLDGPLLLAEDRARPLLYDGSGVHPPEAELWG' A
#
# COMPACT_ATOMS: atom_id res chain seq x y z
N MET A 1 -8.27 -4.76 3.54
CA MET A 1 -9.00 -3.47 3.42
C MET A 1 -8.18 -2.36 4.03
N LEU A 2 -7.89 -1.28 3.32
CA LEU A 2 -7.16 -0.12 3.90
C LEU A 2 -8.14 0.81 4.63
N VAL A 3 -7.71 1.46 5.71
CA VAL A 3 -8.56 2.43 6.45
C VAL A 3 -8.81 3.70 5.64
N ALA A 4 -7.91 4.03 4.71
CA ALA A 4 -7.93 5.27 3.92
C ALA A 4 -9.05 5.37 2.86
N GLN A 5 -9.98 4.41 2.78
CA GLN A 5 -11.04 4.44 1.78
C GLN A 5 -11.99 5.62 2.04
N GLY A 6 -12.21 6.45 1.01
CA GLY A 6 -13.07 7.64 1.10
C GLY A 6 -12.43 8.85 1.80
N ALA A 7 -11.16 8.75 2.20
CA ALA A 7 -10.40 9.93 2.62
C ALA A 7 -10.17 10.85 1.41
N GLU A 8 -10.24 12.17 1.61
CA GLU A 8 -9.94 13.16 0.58
C GLU A 8 -8.46 13.09 0.16
N VAL A 9 -7.59 12.86 1.14
CA VAL A 9 -6.15 12.67 0.95
C VAL A 9 -5.68 11.57 1.89
N ALA A 10 -4.81 10.70 1.40
CA ALA A 10 -4.10 9.72 2.20
C ALA A 10 -2.64 9.67 1.74
N ASP A 11 -1.72 9.73 2.69
CA ASP A 11 -0.29 9.56 2.45
C ASP A 11 0.12 8.14 2.81
N LEU A 12 0.41 7.33 1.79
CA LEU A 12 0.71 5.90 1.89
C LEU A 12 1.96 5.54 1.07
N ASP A 13 2.91 6.45 0.96
CA ASP A 13 4.09 6.32 0.12
C ASP A 13 5.30 5.68 0.84
N GLY A 14 5.21 5.42 2.15
CA GLY A 14 6.32 4.90 2.96
C GLY A 14 7.10 3.75 2.32
N PRO A 15 6.46 2.68 1.80
CA PRO A 15 7.14 1.60 1.08
C PRO A 15 7.94 2.04 -0.16
N LEU A 16 7.51 3.08 -0.87
CA LEU A 16 8.21 3.62 -2.05
C LEU A 16 9.51 4.34 -1.69
N LEU A 17 9.69 4.68 -0.41
CA LEU A 17 10.87 5.38 0.11
C LEU A 17 11.91 4.43 0.71
N LEU A 18 11.61 3.13 0.78
CA LEU A 18 12.53 2.12 1.29
C LEU A 18 13.51 1.67 0.20
N ALA A 19 14.75 1.38 0.59
CA ALA A 19 15.71 0.73 -0.30
C ALA A 19 15.28 -0.71 -0.66
N GLU A 20 14.58 -1.36 0.26
CA GLU A 20 13.99 -2.69 0.10
C GLU A 20 12.74 -2.78 0.98
N ASP A 21 11.62 -3.24 0.42
CA ASP A 21 10.42 -3.59 1.18
C ASP A 21 10.40 -5.10 1.46
N ARG A 22 9.45 -5.54 2.27
CA ARG A 22 9.18 -6.96 2.57
C ARG A 22 8.94 -7.80 1.30
N ALA A 23 9.08 -9.12 1.45
CA ALA A 23 8.93 -10.09 0.36
C ALA A 23 7.56 -10.09 -0.34
N ARG A 24 6.49 -9.66 0.35
CA ARG A 24 5.15 -9.46 -0.22
C ARG A 24 4.69 -8.01 0.03
N PRO A 25 5.07 -7.06 -0.83
CA PRO A 25 4.78 -5.65 -0.63
C PRO A 25 3.31 -5.33 -0.98
N LEU A 26 2.86 -4.12 -0.63
CA LEU A 26 1.67 -3.56 -1.26
C LEU A 26 1.95 -3.32 -2.75
N LEU A 27 0.94 -3.51 -3.58
CA LEU A 27 1.05 -3.20 -5.00
C LEU A 27 0.80 -1.72 -5.23
N TYR A 28 1.70 -1.11 -6.00
CA TYR A 28 1.61 0.28 -6.44
C TYR A 28 1.62 0.32 -7.98
N ASP A 29 0.72 1.10 -8.57
CA ASP A 29 0.72 1.40 -9.99
C ASP A 29 0.27 2.85 -10.27
N GLY A 30 0.00 3.18 -11.53
CA GLY A 30 -0.46 4.52 -11.93
C GLY A 30 -1.82 4.94 -11.37
N SER A 31 -2.59 4.02 -10.78
CA SER A 31 -3.84 4.30 -10.08
C SER A 31 -3.67 4.47 -8.56
N GLY A 32 -2.45 4.27 -8.04
CA GLY A 32 -2.12 4.41 -6.62
C GLY A 32 -1.81 3.07 -5.96
N VAL A 33 -2.10 2.98 -4.66
CA VAL A 33 -1.84 1.79 -3.83
C VAL A 33 -3.08 0.89 -3.75
N HIS A 34 -2.87 -0.42 -3.88
CA HIS A 34 -3.94 -1.43 -3.84
C HIS A 34 -4.10 -2.06 -2.45
N PRO A 35 -5.30 -2.61 -2.13
CA PRO A 35 -5.47 -3.39 -0.91
C PRO A 35 -4.45 -4.54 -0.80
N PRO A 36 -4.01 -4.89 0.42
CA PRO A 36 -3.08 -6.00 0.62
C PRO A 36 -3.74 -7.34 0.27
N GLU A 37 -2.93 -8.26 -0.27
CA GLU A 37 -3.22 -9.70 -0.26
C GLU A 37 -3.19 -10.24 1.18
N ALA A 38 -3.87 -11.36 1.44
CA ALA A 38 -3.97 -11.96 2.78
C ALA A 38 -2.61 -12.41 3.32
N GLU A 39 -1.70 -12.80 2.43
CA GLU A 39 -0.33 -13.18 2.76
C GLU A 39 0.51 -12.02 3.29
N LEU A 40 0.12 -10.77 3.01
CA LEU A 40 0.72 -9.59 3.61
C LEU A 40 0.01 -9.23 4.92
N TRP A 41 -1.30 -8.96 4.85
CA TRP A 41 -2.10 -8.53 5.99
C TRP A 41 -3.61 -8.66 5.74
N GLY A 42 -4.33 -9.28 6.68
CA GLY A 42 -5.77 -9.54 6.60
C GLY A 42 -6.20 -10.61 7.59
#